data_AF-A0ABD5S3S6-F1
#
_entry.id   AF-A0ABD5S3S6-F1
#
_cell.length_a   1.000
_cell.length_b   1.000
_cell.length_c   1.000
_cell.angle_alpha   90.00
_cell.angle_beta   90.00
_cell.angle_gamma   90.00
#
_symmetry.space_group_name_H-M   'P 1'
#
loop_
_entity.id
_entity.type
_entity.pdbx_description
1 polymer ?
#
loop_
_entity_poly.entity_id
_entity_poly.type
_entity_poly.pdbx_seq_one_letter_code
_entity_poly.pdbx_strand_id
1 'polypeptide(L)'
;MSARRDFLAGVRAAAPIVLGIVPFGLVVGAAGVDIGLSPFQTVAMSLIVFAGASQLAAIELLGRGAPVAVVVLTALVINARHVMYSASIAPYFRRFSAPKRWLGAYVMTDHAYALSVTEYAKTTPETRGRWWYYVGTAATLWVVWQVGTAVGALLGA
;
A
#
# COMPACT_ATOMS: atom_id res chain seq x y z
N MET A 1 10.90 -25.21 -0.29
CA MET A 1 11.14 -24.21 0.79
C MET A 1 9.87 -23.98 1.59
N SER A 2 9.99 -23.50 2.84
CA SER A 2 8.81 -23.21 3.68
C SER A 2 8.25 -21.82 3.36
N ALA A 3 6.94 -21.74 3.10
CA ALA A 3 6.19 -20.50 2.93
C ALA A 3 6.51 -19.44 4.00
N ARG A 4 6.72 -19.89 5.25
CA ARG A 4 7.08 -19.02 6.38
C ARG A 4 8.43 -18.32 6.17
N ARG A 5 9.43 -19.01 5.61
CA ARG A 5 10.76 -18.41 5.37
C ARG A 5 10.69 -17.33 4.31
N ASP A 6 9.92 -17.54 3.24
CA ASP A 6 9.76 -16.57 2.17
C ASP A 6 8.98 -15.34 2.63
N PHE A 7 7.91 -15.55 3.40
CA PHE A 7 7.17 -14.47 4.05
C PHE A 7 8.07 -13.62 4.95
N LEU A 8 8.82 -14.26 5.86
CA LEU A 8 9.73 -13.53 6.75
C LEU A 8 10.85 -12.81 6.00
N ALA A 9 11.29 -13.32 4.85
CA ALA A 9 12.24 -12.62 3.99
C ALA A 9 11.63 -11.33 3.42
N GLY A 10 10.36 -11.38 2.98
CA GLY A 10 9.63 -10.19 2.52
C GLY A 10 9.42 -9.16 3.62
N VAL A 11 9.07 -9.60 4.84
CA VAL A 11 8.94 -8.74 6.04
C VAL A 11 10.26 -8.03 6.35
N ARG A 12 11.37 -8.78 6.36
CA ARG A 12 12.71 -8.22 6.63
C ARG A 12 13.14 -7.21 5.57
N ALA A 13 12.80 -7.46 4.30
CA ALA A 13 13.07 -6.52 3.22
C ALA A 13 12.28 -5.22 3.36
N ALA A 14 11.05 -5.28 3.89
CA ALA A 14 10.21 -4.10 4.13
C ALA A 14 10.60 -3.30 5.38
N ALA A 15 11.29 -3.91 6.35
CA ALA A 15 11.56 -3.30 7.66
C ALA A 15 12.23 -1.90 7.61
N PRO A 16 13.22 -1.62 6.75
CA PRO A 16 13.81 -0.28 6.67
C PRO A 16 12.82 0.79 6.15
N ILE A 17 11.91 0.38 5.27
CA ILE A 17 10.91 1.28 4.65
C ILE A 17 9.85 1.70 5.66
N VAL A 18 9.50 0.80 6.60
CA VAL A 18 8.52 1.05 7.66
C VAL A 18 8.85 2.31 8.46
N LEU A 19 10.13 2.63 8.67
CA LEU A 19 10.57 3.83 9.39
C LEU A 19 10.08 5.14 8.74
N GLY A 20 9.96 5.18 7.41
CA GLY A 20 9.39 6.32 6.69
C GLY A 20 7.87 6.29 6.62
N ILE A 21 7.27 5.10 6.59
CA ILE A 21 5.82 4.92 6.47
C ILE A 21 5.09 5.32 7.76
N VAL A 22 5.64 5.02 8.94
CA VAL A 22 5.02 5.34 10.23
C VAL A 22 4.70 6.84 10.37
N PRO A 23 5.67 7.78 10.30
CA PRO A 23 5.37 9.20 10.46
C PRO A 23 4.44 9.71 9.35
N PHE A 24 4.54 9.17 8.14
CA PHE A 24 3.66 9.57 7.05
C PHE A 24 2.21 9.15 7.29
N GLY A 25 1.98 7.91 7.73
CA GLY A 25 0.65 7.43 8.10
C GLY A 25 0.04 8.25 9.24
N LEU A 26 0.83 8.61 10.26
CA LEU A 26 0.38 9.48 11.35
C LEU A 26 -0.11 10.84 10.83
N VAL A 27 0.67 11.48 9.96
CA VAL A 27 0.30 12.77 9.35
C VAL A 27 -0.98 12.67 8.53
N VAL A 28 -1.11 11.62 7.71
CA VAL A 28 -2.33 11.40 6.90
C VAL A 28 -3.55 11.16 7.78
N GLY A 29 -3.39 10.42 8.89
CA GLY A 29 -4.44 10.21 9.88
C GLY A 29 -4.90 11.52 10.52
N ALA A 30 -3.97 12.34 11.01
CA ALA A 30 -4.28 13.64 11.61
C ALA A 30 -4.92 14.59 10.58
N ALA A 31 -4.36 14.68 9.36
CA ALA A 31 -4.86 15.54 8.30
C ALA A 31 -6.31 15.22 7.90
N GLY A 32 -6.71 13.94 7.96
CA GLY A 32 -8.10 13.56 7.71
C GLY A 32 -9.06 14.15 8.75
N VAL A 33 -8.66 14.17 10.02
CA VAL A 33 -9.46 14.74 11.10
C VAL A 33 -9.45 16.26 11.07
N ASP A 34 -8.33 16.88 10.71
CA ASP A 34 -8.20 18.35 10.57
C ASP A 34 -9.22 18.96 9.60
N ILE A 35 -9.59 18.21 8.54
CA ILE A 35 -10.62 18.64 7.57
C ILE A 35 -12.05 18.29 8.00
N GLY A 36 -12.24 17.81 9.22
CA GLY A 36 -13.55 17.49 9.80
C GLY A 36 -14.06 16.07 9.53
N LEU A 37 -13.24 15.16 8.99
CA LEU A 37 -13.64 13.74 8.94
C LEU A 37 -13.56 13.13 10.33
N SER A 38 -14.51 12.26 10.66
CA SER A 38 -14.39 11.42 11.85
C SER A 38 -13.20 10.46 11.72
N PRO A 39 -12.60 10.00 12.84
CA PRO A 39 -11.53 8.99 12.80
C PRO A 39 -11.91 7.73 12.01
N PHE A 40 -13.18 7.32 12.11
CA PHE A 40 -13.71 6.19 11.36
C PHE A 40 -13.69 6.45 9.84
N GLN A 41 -14.12 7.63 9.39
CA GLN A 41 -14.09 8.00 7.96
C GLN A 41 -12.66 8.07 7.43
N THR A 42 -11.72 8.62 8.22
CA THR A 42 -10.29 8.70 7.85
C THR A 42 -9.69 7.30 7.66
N VAL A 43 -9.96 6.37 8.59
CA VAL A 43 -9.48 4.99 8.48
C VAL A 43 -10.17 4.25 7.33
N ALA A 44 -11.48 4.44 7.13
CA ALA A 44 -12.20 3.85 6.01
C ALA A 44 -11.63 4.31 4.66
N MET A 45 -11.30 5.59 4.54
CA MET A 45 -10.63 6.14 3.37
C MET A 45 -9.25 5.50 3.13
N SER A 46 -8.48 5.26 4.19
CA SER A 46 -7.18 4.58 4.13
C SER A 46 -7.27 3.14 3.61
N LEU A 47 -8.37 2.44 3.92
CA LEU A 47 -8.60 1.08 3.45
C LEU A 47 -8.97 1.05 1.96
N ILE A 48 -9.69 2.07 1.48
CA ILE A 48 -10.12 2.18 0.07
C ILE A 48 -8.99 2.74 -0.80
N VAL A 49 -8.38 3.83 -0.34
CA VAL A 49 -7.29 4.55 -1.01
C VAL A 49 -5.98 4.16 -0.34
N PHE A 50 -5.62 2.88 -0.43
CA PHE A 50 -4.34 2.38 0.09
C PHE A 50 -3.17 2.82 -0.80
N ALA A 51 -2.90 4.12 -0.81
CA ALA A 51 -1.80 4.75 -1.54
C ALA A 51 -1.56 6.16 -0.96
N GLY A 52 -0.45 6.32 -0.24
CA GLY A 52 -0.25 7.49 0.63
C GLY A 52 -0.30 8.85 -0.07
N ALA A 53 0.37 8.99 -1.22
CA ALA A 53 0.34 10.24 -1.98
C ALA A 53 -1.08 10.62 -2.45
N SER A 54 -1.85 9.65 -2.96
CA SER A 54 -3.23 9.88 -3.38
C SER A 54 -4.19 10.06 -2.22
N GLN A 55 -3.97 9.40 -1.08
CA GLN A 55 -4.81 9.58 0.11
C GLN A 55 -4.63 10.99 0.67
N LEU A 56 -3.39 11.47 0.81
CA LEU A 56 -3.12 12.83 1.26
C LEU A 56 -3.68 13.87 0.28
N ALA A 57 -3.44 13.70 -1.03
CA ALA A 57 -3.99 14.60 -2.05
C ALA A 57 -5.53 14.63 -2.02
N ALA A 58 -6.17 13.47 -1.80
CA ALA A 58 -7.62 13.39 -1.70
C ALA A 58 -8.15 14.08 -0.44
N ILE A 59 -7.50 13.92 0.72
CA ILE A 59 -7.82 14.66 1.96
C ILE A 59 -7.68 16.16 1.71
N GLU A 60 -6.57 16.62 1.15
CA GLU A 60 -6.37 18.05 0.87
C GLU A 60 -7.43 18.64 -0.06
N LEU A 61 -7.80 17.92 -1.13
CA LEU A 61 -8.83 18.38 -2.06
C LEU A 61 -10.21 18.41 -1.41
N LEU A 62 -10.55 17.41 -0.60
CA LEU A 62 -11.80 17.39 0.18
C LEU A 62 -11.85 18.56 1.17
N GLY A 63 -10.76 18.83 1.88
CA GLY A 63 -10.67 19.96 2.81
C GLY A 63 -10.80 21.33 2.15
N ARG A 64 -10.45 21.45 0.85
CA ARG A 64 -10.67 22.65 0.03
C ARG A 64 -12.06 22.71 -0.62
N GLY A 65 -12.94 21.75 -0.33
CA GLY A 65 -14.29 21.69 -0.91
C GLY A 65 -14.31 21.34 -2.40
N ALA A 66 -13.28 20.68 -2.92
CA ALA A 66 -13.24 20.28 -4.32
C ALA A 66 -14.35 19.26 -4.65
N PRO A 67 -14.90 19.27 -5.88
CA PRO A 67 -15.86 18.26 -6.30
C PRO A 67 -15.27 16.85 -6.20
N VAL A 68 -16.06 15.87 -5.74
CA VAL A 68 -15.63 14.47 -5.57
C VAL A 68 -15.06 13.89 -6.87
N ALA A 69 -15.59 14.26 -8.03
CA ALA A 69 -15.06 13.86 -9.32
C ALA A 69 -13.59 14.28 -9.52
N VAL A 70 -13.21 15.49 -9.08
CA VAL A 70 -11.82 15.99 -9.16
C VAL A 70 -10.91 15.20 -8.22
N VAL A 71 -11.40 14.89 -7.02
CA VAL A 71 -10.69 14.05 -6.04
C VAL A 71 -10.37 12.68 -6.62
N VAL A 72 -11.39 12.02 -7.20
CA VAL A 72 -11.25 10.69 -7.81
C VAL A 72 -10.32 10.73 -9.02
N LEU A 73 -10.49 11.70 -9.93
CA LEU A 73 -9.62 11.84 -11.10
C LEU A 73 -8.16 12.09 -10.70
N THR A 74 -7.92 12.95 -9.70
CA THR A 74 -6.57 13.19 -9.18
C THR A 74 -5.96 11.91 -8.60
N ALA A 75 -6.73 11.18 -7.78
CA ALA A 75 -6.27 9.91 -7.24
C ALA A 75 -5.97 8.88 -8.33
N LEU A 76 -6.78 8.79 -9.38
CA LEU A 76 -6.54 7.91 -10.53
C LEU A 76 -5.26 8.29 -11.29
N VAL A 77 -5.06 9.59 -11.55
CA VAL A 77 -3.85 10.09 -12.24
C VAL A 77 -2.59 9.79 -11.43
N ILE A 78 -2.59 10.07 -10.12
CA ILE A 78 -1.48 9.74 -9.23
C ILE A 78 -1.19 8.23 -9.24
N ASN A 79 -2.25 7.41 -9.29
CA ASN A 79 -2.13 5.96 -9.24
C ASN A 79 -1.92 5.28 -10.60
N ALA A 80 -1.89 6.01 -11.72
CA ALA A 80 -1.66 5.43 -13.05
C ALA A 80 -0.38 4.56 -13.09
N ARG A 81 0.63 4.90 -12.28
CA ARG A 81 1.85 4.10 -12.09
C ARG A 81 1.60 2.65 -11.63
N HIS A 82 0.54 2.39 -10.87
CA HIS A 82 0.18 1.03 -10.44
C HIS A 82 -0.25 0.14 -11.60
N VAL A 83 -0.75 0.70 -12.70
CA VAL A 83 -1.05 -0.04 -13.93
C VAL A 83 0.25 -0.56 -14.54
N MET A 84 1.28 0.28 -14.61
CA MET A 84 2.60 -0.10 -15.13
C MET A 84 3.26 -1.15 -14.24
N TYR A 85 3.20 -0.98 -12.91
CA TYR A 85 3.72 -1.97 -11.95
C TYR A 85 2.99 -3.30 -12.06
N SER A 86 1.66 -3.27 -12.18
CA SER A 86 0.84 -4.46 -12.36
C SER A 86 1.16 -5.20 -13.65
N ALA A 87 1.35 -4.47 -14.76
CA ALA A 87 1.72 -5.06 -16.04
C ALA A 87 3.12 -5.71 -15.99
N SER A 88 4.09 -5.03 -15.37
CA SER A 88 5.47 -5.51 -15.21
C SER A 88 5.54 -6.77 -14.34
N ILE A 89 4.80 -6.81 -13.23
CA ILE A 89 4.86 -7.93 -12.29
C ILE A 89 3.93 -9.10 -12.69
N ALA A 90 2.95 -8.87 -13.58
CA ALA A 90 1.96 -9.87 -13.98
C ALA A 90 2.55 -11.23 -14.40
N PRO A 91 3.66 -11.32 -15.18
CA PRO A 91 4.27 -12.60 -15.55
C PRO A 91 4.64 -13.48 -14.36
N TYR A 92 5.05 -12.87 -13.24
CA TYR A 92 5.40 -13.58 -12.00
C TYR A 92 4.18 -14.15 -11.26
N PHE A 93 2.98 -13.64 -11.56
CA PHE A 93 1.72 -13.96 -10.89
C PHE A 93 0.75 -14.80 -11.74
N ARG A 94 1.05 -15.06 -13.03
CA ARG A 94 0.18 -15.78 -13.98
C ARG A 94 -0.28 -17.15 -13.47
N ARG A 95 0.56 -17.84 -12.69
CA ARG A 95 0.27 -19.17 -12.12
C ARG A 95 -0.70 -19.16 -10.93
N PHE A 96 -1.04 -18.01 -10.38
CA PHE A 96 -1.91 -17.90 -9.21
C PHE A 96 -3.37 -17.70 -9.61
N SER A 97 -4.28 -18.19 -8.77
CA SER A 97 -5.73 -18.03 -8.96
C SER A 97 -6.15 -16.56 -8.98
N ALA A 98 -7.28 -16.27 -9.63
CA ALA A 98 -7.79 -14.89 -9.74
C ALA A 98 -7.90 -14.17 -8.38
N PRO A 99 -8.42 -14.78 -7.29
CA PRO A 99 -8.49 -14.10 -5.99
C PRO A 99 -7.12 -13.67 -5.45
N LYS A 100 -6.07 -14.47 -5.65
CA LYS A 100 -4.70 -14.10 -5.25
C LYS A 100 -4.18 -12.92 -6.08
N ARG A 101 -4.52 -12.87 -7.36
CA ARG A 101 -4.13 -11.76 -8.24
C ARG A 101 -4.85 -10.47 -7.86
N TRP A 102 -6.14 -10.53 -7.53
CA TRP A 102 -6.92 -9.38 -7.03
C TRP A 102 -6.37 -8.87 -5.69
N LEU A 103 -6.16 -9.77 -4.72
CA LEU A 103 -5.55 -9.40 -3.44
C LEU A 103 -4.16 -8.79 -3.65
N GLY A 104 -3.35 -9.42 -4.51
CA GLY A 104 -2.03 -8.92 -4.86
C GLY A 104 -2.07 -7.50 -5.43
N ALA A 105 -3.00 -7.22 -6.35
CA ALA A 105 -3.18 -5.90 -6.93
C ALA A 105 -3.63 -4.86 -5.89
N TYR A 106 -4.54 -5.23 -4.98
CA TYR A 106 -5.02 -4.33 -3.92
C TYR A 106 -3.91 -3.92 -2.96
N VAL A 107 -3.08 -4.86 -2.49
CA VAL A 107 -2.00 -4.56 -1.53
C VAL A 107 -0.72 -4.04 -2.21
N MET A 108 -0.77 -3.80 -3.52
CA MET A 108 0.38 -3.31 -4.28
C MET A 108 0.72 -1.88 -3.86
N THR A 109 2.00 -1.64 -3.61
CA THR A 109 2.58 -0.29 -3.47
C THR A 109 3.84 -0.21 -4.33
N ASP A 110 4.33 1.01 -4.56
CA ASP A 110 5.63 1.25 -5.18
C ASP A 110 6.77 0.51 -4.45
N HIS A 111 6.74 0.54 -3.12
CA HIS A 111 7.70 -0.19 -2.28
C HIS A 111 7.58 -1.71 -2.41
N ALA A 112 6.35 -2.25 -2.36
CA ALA A 112 6.11 -3.69 -2.53
C ALA A 112 6.55 -4.18 -3.91
N TYR A 113 6.26 -3.40 -4.96
CA TYR A 113 6.70 -3.65 -6.32
C TYR A 113 8.23 -3.65 -6.42
N ALA A 114 8.87 -2.57 -5.97
CA ALA A 114 10.32 -2.39 -6.10
C ALA A 114 11.11 -3.50 -5.40
N LEU A 115 10.72 -3.85 -4.17
CA LEU A 115 11.33 -4.95 -3.44
C LEU A 115 11.12 -6.30 -4.13
N SER A 116 9.89 -6.55 -4.60
CA SER A 116 9.55 -7.84 -5.23
C SER A 116 10.27 -8.05 -6.55
N VAL A 117 10.27 -7.08 -7.45
CA VAL A 117 10.96 -7.21 -8.75
C VAL A 117 12.47 -7.32 -8.55
N THR A 118 13.04 -6.59 -7.58
CA THR A 118 14.47 -6.70 -7.25
C THR A 118 14.83 -8.09 -6.73
N GLU A 119 14.01 -8.68 -5.85
CA GLU A 119 14.23 -10.05 -5.36
C GLU A 119 14.05 -11.08 -6.49
N TYR A 120 13.04 -10.90 -7.36
CA TYR A 120 12.76 -11.83 -8.45
C TYR A 120 13.81 -11.81 -9.55
N ALA A 121 14.56 -10.72 -9.69
CA ALA A 121 15.71 -10.65 -10.58
C ALA A 121 16.93 -11.43 -10.04
N LYS A 122 17.03 -11.57 -8.71
CA LYS A 122 18.15 -12.25 -8.02
C LYS A 122 17.87 -13.71 -7.69
N THR A 123 16.63 -14.14 -7.80
CA THR A 123 16.17 -15.46 -7.33
C THR A 123 15.32 -16.17 -8.37
N THR A 124 15.27 -17.50 -8.27
CA THR A 124 14.42 -18.35 -9.09
C THR A 124 13.17 -18.80 -8.30
N PRO A 125 12.09 -19.26 -8.97
CA PRO A 125 10.91 -19.78 -8.28
C PRO A 125 11.20 -20.93 -7.29
N GLU A 126 12.28 -21.68 -7.51
CA GLU A 126 12.73 -22.80 -6.67
C GLU A 126 13.46 -22.33 -5.41
N THR A 127 14.15 -21.19 -5.51
CA THR A 127 14.95 -20.58 -4.42
C THR A 127 14.21 -19.48 -3.67
N ARG A 128 13.08 -18.99 -4.20
CA ARG A 128 12.21 -18.02 -3.53
C ARG A 128 10.75 -18.18 -3.94
N GLY A 129 9.89 -18.46 -2.96
CA GLY A 129 8.43 -18.44 -3.15
C GLY A 129 7.90 -17.03 -3.42
N ARG A 130 7.81 -16.64 -4.70
CA ARG A 130 7.40 -15.30 -5.16
C ARG A 130 6.16 -14.74 -4.43
N TRP A 131 5.11 -15.55 -4.30
CA TRP A 131 3.87 -15.16 -3.62
C TRP A 131 4.08 -14.82 -2.15
N TRP A 132 4.73 -15.71 -1.40
CA TRP A 132 4.90 -15.51 0.04
C TRP A 132 5.86 -14.38 0.35
N TYR A 133 6.91 -14.21 -0.46
CA TYR A 133 7.77 -13.03 -0.38
C TYR A 133 6.98 -11.74 -0.60
N TYR A 134 6.22 -11.66 -1.70
CA TYR A 134 5.38 -10.51 -2.02
C TYR A 134 4.40 -10.18 -0.90
N VAL A 135 3.68 -11.18 -0.41
CA VAL A 135 2.71 -11.01 0.68
C VAL A 135 3.41 -10.58 1.96
N GLY A 136 4.59 -11.10 2.27
CA GLY A 136 5.40 -10.66 3.41
C GLY A 136 5.73 -9.19 3.34
N THR A 137 6.18 -8.72 2.18
CA THR A 137 6.47 -7.30 1.96
C THR A 137 5.19 -6.45 2.00
N ALA A 138 4.21 -6.76 1.17
CA ALA A 138 3.01 -5.95 1.00
C ALA A 138 2.14 -5.89 2.28
N ALA A 139 1.98 -7.02 2.98
CA ALA A 139 1.21 -7.05 4.23
C ALA A 139 1.89 -6.24 5.34
N THR A 140 3.22 -6.28 5.45
CA THR A 140 3.94 -5.43 6.41
C THR A 140 3.68 -3.95 6.15
N LEU A 141 3.80 -3.51 4.90
CA LEU A 141 3.57 -2.11 4.52
C LEU A 141 2.11 -1.71 4.75
N TRP A 142 1.15 -2.58 4.41
CA TRP A 142 -0.27 -2.34 4.62
C TRP A 142 -0.60 -2.22 6.11
N VAL A 143 -0.17 -3.15 6.95
CA VAL A 143 -0.46 -3.12 8.39
C VAL A 143 0.11 -1.85 9.02
N VAL A 144 1.36 -1.51 8.71
CA VAL A 144 2.00 -0.31 9.24
C VAL A 144 1.25 0.95 8.81
N TRP A 145 0.84 1.03 7.54
CA TRP A 145 0.08 2.18 7.03
C TRP A 145 -1.27 2.34 7.74
N GLN A 146 -2.03 1.24 7.87
CA GLN A 146 -3.35 1.28 8.51
C GLN A 146 -3.24 1.62 10.00
N VAL A 147 -2.27 1.04 10.71
CA VAL A 147 -2.00 1.36 12.11
C VAL A 147 -1.55 2.82 12.27
N GLY A 148 -0.62 3.28 11.44
CA GLY A 148 -0.15 4.67 11.46
C GLY A 148 -1.29 5.66 11.20
N THR A 149 -2.13 5.39 10.19
CA THR A 149 -3.29 6.24 9.89
C THR A 149 -4.32 6.24 11.01
N ALA A 150 -4.60 5.07 11.61
CA ALA A 150 -5.53 4.97 12.73
C ALA A 150 -5.01 5.71 13.96
N VAL A 151 -3.73 5.52 14.32
CA VAL A 151 -3.11 6.24 15.45
C VAL A 151 -3.10 7.74 15.19
N GLY A 152 -2.75 8.18 13.98
CA GLY A 152 -2.78 9.59 13.60
C GLY A 152 -4.16 10.21 13.72
N ALA A 153 -5.18 9.50 13.23
CA ALA A 153 -6.58 9.95 13.31
C ALA A 153 -7.09 9.98 14.75
N LEU A 154 -6.67 9.05 15.61
CA LEU A 154 -7.05 9.06 17.03
C LEU A 154 -6.33 10.15 17.83
N LEU A 155 -5.08 10.47 17.48
CA LEU A 155 -4.33 11.55 18.14
C LEU A 155 -4.75 12.95 17.68
N GLY A 156 -5.31 13.07 16.48
CA GLY A 156 -5.80 14.34 15.92
C GLY A 156 -7.26 14.66 16.23
N ALA A 157 -8.01 13.74 16.83
CA ALA A 157 -9.43 13.90 17.19
C ALA A 157 -9.63 14.44 18.61
#